data_AF-A0A3S4SKB1-F1
#
_entry.id   AF-A0A3S4SKB1-F1
#
_cell.length_a   1.000
_cell.length_b   1.000
_cell.length_c   1.000
_cell.angle_alpha   90.00
_cell.angle_beta   90.00
_cell.angle_gamma   90.00
#
_symmetry.space_group_name_H-M   'P 1'
#
loop_
_entity.id
_entity.type
_entity.pdbx_description
1 polymer ?
#
loop_
_entity_poly.entity_id
_entity_poly.type
_entity_poly.pdbx_seq_one_letter_code
_entity_poly.pdbx_strand_id
1 'polypeptide(L)'
;MPFRESKNTEILEKLLHSKEYADFKKLYLPYLTKHTKKADKIKDIEQFCEGSLEKFGERFFNFIFEARILANLNDYLDLNRRYLNLTGIFEFDKDKVSLNMIFTLILKHTKYNEILQTIAKSQISSKLLCEYYEDFKESFEKLGISKPQDLKTYKQNLNKKKLTHLLQTRFTKEHIIEILRLFSDRNNDSKIFEKVTTEATIPTIFEYIIAMAWCYIDDNNIERILEAGLSLDSKLLPKSHAVGGNADFVYIYDNHHLMIEVTLTEKTNQRRAEMESVSRHLGNLLLSLDSKLQAQSYGIFIAPYLDKNVLNDFRSRLNCYFENDKTHIKGMQILPLSTDDIIKILESCLNYNALMPKFKQALSSSETWGSKWYQSSVKTMMKSLLHF
;
A
#
# COMPACT_ATOMS: atom_id res chain seq x y z
N MET A 1 7.61 34.69 -36.65
CA MET A 1 6.57 33.76 -36.16
C MET A 1 5.96 33.04 -37.35
N PRO A 2 6.42 31.82 -37.68
CA PRO A 2 6.14 31.17 -38.97
C PRO A 2 4.66 31.14 -39.35
N PHE A 3 3.76 30.80 -38.42
CA PHE A 3 2.31 30.83 -38.69
C PHE A 3 1.75 32.25 -38.85
N ARG A 4 2.14 33.23 -38.01
CA ARG A 4 1.63 34.61 -38.13
C ARG A 4 2.07 35.29 -39.43
N GLU A 5 3.26 34.96 -39.90
CA GLU A 5 3.85 35.50 -41.14
C GLU A 5 3.28 34.83 -42.39
N SER A 6 3.16 33.50 -42.39
CA SER A 6 2.73 32.74 -43.58
C SER A 6 1.23 32.45 -43.64
N LYS A 7 0.54 32.50 -42.49
CA LYS A 7 -0.84 31.98 -42.30
C LYS A 7 -1.02 30.53 -42.80
N ASN A 8 0.07 29.76 -42.92
CA ASN A 8 0.01 28.37 -43.37
C ASN A 8 -0.50 27.46 -42.23
N THR A 9 -1.72 26.94 -42.40
CA THR A 9 -2.38 26.03 -41.46
C THR A 9 -1.67 24.69 -41.27
N GLU A 10 -0.84 24.23 -42.22
CA GLU A 10 -0.02 23.02 -42.08
C GLU A 10 0.91 23.09 -40.85
N ILE A 11 1.36 24.29 -40.47
CA ILE A 11 2.16 24.51 -39.28
C ILE A 11 1.37 24.14 -38.02
N LEU A 12 0.08 24.51 -37.98
CA LEU A 12 -0.81 24.18 -36.86
C LEU A 12 -1.21 22.71 -36.88
N GLU A 13 -1.35 22.11 -38.07
CA GLU A 13 -1.57 20.67 -38.17
C GLU A 13 -0.39 19.86 -37.64
N LYS A 14 0.83 20.28 -37.98
CA LYS A 14 2.07 19.68 -37.45
C LYS A 14 2.15 19.83 -35.95
N LEU A 15 1.79 20.99 -35.39
CA LEU A 15 1.73 21.22 -33.94
C LEU A 15 0.84 20.18 -33.24
N LEU A 16 -0.35 19.92 -33.78
CA LEU A 16 -1.32 19.00 -33.18
C LEU A 16 -0.90 17.52 -33.30
N HIS A 17 -0.28 17.12 -34.41
CA HIS A 17 0.04 15.72 -34.69
C HIS A 17 1.44 15.28 -34.26
N SER A 18 2.44 16.15 -34.37
CA SER A 18 3.83 15.78 -34.11
C SER A 18 4.05 15.42 -32.64
N LYS A 19 4.85 14.38 -32.39
CA LYS A 19 5.34 14.04 -31.05
C LYS A 19 6.34 15.08 -30.52
N GLU A 20 6.95 15.87 -31.41
CA GLU A 20 7.88 16.96 -31.08
C GLU A 20 7.27 17.97 -30.09
N TYR A 21 5.95 18.17 -30.14
CA TYR A 21 5.23 19.13 -29.29
C TYR A 21 4.39 18.46 -28.21
N ALA A 22 4.72 17.23 -27.80
CA ALA A 22 3.95 16.49 -26.80
C ALA A 22 3.76 17.26 -25.49
N ASP A 23 4.83 17.87 -24.97
CA ASP A 23 4.78 18.63 -23.72
C ASP A 23 3.93 19.89 -23.85
N PHE A 24 4.07 20.63 -24.96
CA PHE A 24 3.21 21.78 -25.22
C PHE A 24 1.73 21.37 -25.29
N LYS A 25 1.44 20.28 -26.01
CA LYS A 25 0.07 19.77 -26.13
C LYS A 25 -0.51 19.31 -24.80
N LYS A 26 0.32 18.76 -23.92
CA LYS A 26 -0.10 18.32 -22.59
C LYS A 26 -0.32 19.51 -21.66
N LEU A 27 0.60 20.47 -21.66
CA LEU A 27 0.65 21.56 -20.68
C LEU A 27 -0.18 22.77 -21.07
N TYR A 28 -0.33 23.08 -22.36
CA TYR A 28 -0.78 24.39 -22.81
C TYR A 28 -1.98 24.34 -23.76
N LEU A 29 -2.08 23.31 -24.62
CA LEU A 29 -3.21 23.18 -25.55
C LEU A 29 -4.59 23.16 -24.88
N PRO A 30 -4.82 22.53 -23.70
CA PRO A 30 -6.12 22.55 -23.04
C PRO A 30 -6.62 23.94 -22.65
N TYR A 31 -5.71 24.91 -22.53
CA TYR A 31 -6.02 26.31 -22.23
C TYR A 31 -6.26 27.16 -23.48
N LEU A 32 -5.87 26.67 -24.68
CA LEU A 32 -6.17 27.33 -25.96
C LEU A 32 -7.50 26.88 -26.55
N THR A 33 -7.88 25.63 -26.35
CA THR A 33 -9.06 25.04 -26.98
C THR A 33 -9.67 23.94 -26.13
N LYS A 34 -11.01 23.95 -26.03
CA LYS A 34 -11.80 22.87 -25.41
C LYS A 34 -12.44 21.96 -26.46
N HIS A 35 -12.29 22.29 -27.75
CA HIS A 35 -12.86 21.50 -28.82
C HIS A 35 -12.11 20.19 -29.02
N THR A 36 -12.84 19.12 -29.37
CA THR A 36 -12.26 17.81 -29.64
C THR A 36 -11.89 17.65 -31.12
N LYS A 37 -12.68 18.24 -32.03
CA LYS A 37 -12.46 18.18 -33.48
C LYS A 37 -11.24 18.99 -33.89
N LYS A 38 -10.39 18.40 -34.73
CA LYS A 38 -9.14 19.02 -35.22
C LYS A 38 -9.38 20.38 -35.88
N ALA A 39 -10.39 20.47 -36.75
CA ALA A 39 -10.70 21.70 -37.49
C ALA A 39 -11.03 22.87 -36.54
N ASP A 40 -11.76 22.60 -35.46
CA ASP A 40 -12.14 23.61 -34.48
C ASP A 40 -10.94 24.01 -33.61
N LYS A 41 -10.07 23.06 -33.23
CA LYS A 41 -8.80 23.37 -32.54
C LYS A 41 -7.90 24.28 -33.38
N ILE A 42 -7.82 24.05 -34.69
CA ILE A 42 -7.04 24.88 -35.59
C ILE A 42 -7.60 26.30 -35.56
N LYS A 43 -8.91 26.47 -35.75
CA LYS A 43 -9.56 27.79 -35.71
C LYS A 43 -9.29 28.56 -34.42
N ASP A 44 -9.36 27.90 -33.27
CA ASP A 44 -9.07 28.53 -31.97
C ASP A 44 -7.62 29.04 -31.91
N ILE A 45 -6.66 28.23 -32.39
CA ILE A 45 -5.24 28.61 -32.42
C ILE A 45 -4.99 29.72 -33.45
N GLU A 46 -5.67 29.69 -34.60
CA GLU A 46 -5.62 30.76 -35.60
C GLU A 46 -6.07 32.09 -34.98
N GLN A 47 -7.26 32.09 -34.36
CA GLN A 47 -7.85 33.24 -33.69
C GLN A 47 -6.93 33.76 -32.57
N PHE A 48 -6.36 32.86 -31.76
CA PHE A 48 -5.38 33.21 -30.74
C PHE A 48 -4.19 33.99 -31.34
N CYS A 49 -3.73 33.57 -32.52
CA CYS A 49 -2.62 34.16 -33.25
C CYS A 49 -2.96 35.39 -34.12
N GLU A 50 -4.15 35.98 -34.05
CA GLU A 50 -4.53 37.15 -34.87
C GLU A 50 -4.04 38.52 -34.32
N GLY A 51 -4.41 39.61 -34.98
CA GLY A 51 -4.16 40.98 -34.52
C GLY A 51 -2.70 41.46 -34.55
N SER A 52 -2.46 42.66 -34.00
CA SER A 52 -1.11 43.24 -33.88
C SER A 52 -0.20 42.38 -33.00
N LEU A 53 1.11 42.57 -33.12
CA LEU A 53 2.08 41.85 -32.29
C LEU A 53 1.87 42.14 -30.80
N GLU A 54 1.51 43.37 -30.46
CA GLU A 54 1.18 43.81 -29.10
C GLU A 54 -0.05 43.05 -28.55
N LYS A 55 -1.19 43.06 -29.26
CA LYS A 55 -2.39 42.35 -28.83
C LYS A 55 -2.18 40.84 -28.68
N PHE A 56 -1.33 40.26 -29.53
CA PHE A 56 -0.94 38.88 -29.39
C PHE A 56 -0.04 38.65 -28.18
N GLY A 57 0.92 39.54 -27.94
CA GLY A 57 1.78 39.51 -26.76
C GLY A 57 0.96 39.52 -25.46
N GLU A 58 -0.06 40.38 -25.38
CA GLU A 58 -1.01 40.40 -24.24
C GLU A 58 -1.76 39.08 -24.08
N ARG A 59 -2.34 38.53 -25.15
CA ARG A 59 -3.04 37.23 -25.11
C ARG A 59 -2.10 36.09 -24.72
N PHE A 60 -0.88 36.09 -25.26
CA PHE A 60 0.13 35.08 -24.95
C PHE A 60 0.57 35.15 -23.50
N PHE A 61 0.80 36.35 -22.97
CA PHE A 61 1.15 36.55 -21.57
C PHE A 61 0.04 36.04 -20.65
N ASN A 62 -1.21 36.46 -20.88
CA ASN A 62 -2.36 36.04 -20.07
C ASN A 62 -2.56 34.53 -20.12
N PHE A 63 -2.43 33.94 -21.31
CA PHE A 63 -2.50 32.50 -21.51
C PHE A 63 -1.46 31.72 -20.71
N ILE A 64 -0.18 32.10 -20.80
CA ILE A 64 0.89 31.43 -20.05
C ILE A 64 0.69 31.64 -18.55
N PHE A 65 0.30 32.84 -18.14
CA PHE A 65 0.07 33.17 -16.74
C PHE A 65 -1.07 32.33 -16.14
N GLU A 66 -2.21 32.25 -16.83
CA GLU A 66 -3.37 31.44 -16.43
C GLU A 66 -3.01 29.95 -16.37
N ALA A 67 -2.37 29.41 -17.42
CA ALA A 67 -1.96 28.02 -17.48
C ALA A 67 -1.02 27.66 -16.31
N ARG A 68 -0.06 28.53 -15.98
CA ARG A 68 0.87 28.33 -14.87
C ARG A 68 0.18 28.43 -13.50
N ILE A 69 -0.73 29.39 -13.31
CA ILE A 69 -1.49 29.50 -12.07
C ILE A 69 -2.33 28.24 -11.85
N LEU A 70 -3.06 27.79 -12.87
CA LEU A 70 -3.91 26.60 -12.75
C LEU A 70 -3.09 25.32 -12.53
N ALA A 71 -1.93 25.18 -13.19
CA ALA A 71 -1.00 24.09 -12.91
C ALA A 71 -0.51 24.12 -11.46
N ASN A 72 -0.04 25.27 -10.98
CA ASN A 72 0.42 25.44 -9.60
C ASN A 72 -0.70 25.13 -8.59
N LEU A 73 -1.94 25.59 -8.85
CA LEU A 73 -3.08 25.31 -7.98
C LEU A 73 -3.38 23.81 -7.89
N ASN A 74 -3.24 23.07 -9.00
CA ASN A 74 -3.37 21.60 -8.97
C ASN A 74 -2.25 20.94 -8.16
N ASP A 75 -1.01 21.42 -8.31
CA ASP A 75 0.12 20.92 -7.50
C ASP A 75 -0.10 21.19 -6.00
N TYR A 76 -0.56 22.40 -5.65
CA TYR A 76 -0.92 22.73 -4.27
C TYR A 76 -2.11 21.93 -3.76
N LEU A 77 -3.12 21.66 -4.59
CA LEU A 77 -4.25 20.82 -4.22
C LEU A 77 -3.78 19.41 -3.86
N ASP A 78 -2.92 18.81 -4.69
CA ASP A 78 -2.37 17.47 -4.46
C ASP A 78 -1.53 17.43 -3.18
N LEU A 79 -0.58 18.36 -3.04
CA LEU A 79 0.25 18.49 -1.84
C LEU A 79 -0.60 18.67 -0.58
N ASN A 80 -1.54 19.62 -0.59
CA ASN A 80 -2.41 19.86 0.57
C ASN A 80 -3.27 18.65 0.89
N ARG A 81 -3.83 17.97 -0.12
CA ARG A 81 -4.59 16.73 0.08
C ARG A 81 -3.74 15.69 0.78
N ARG A 82 -2.49 15.52 0.34
CA ARG A 82 -1.53 14.58 0.94
C ARG A 82 -1.23 14.93 2.40
N TYR A 83 -0.83 16.16 2.68
CA TYR A 83 -0.51 16.62 4.04
C TYR A 83 -1.72 16.55 4.98
N LEU A 84 -2.90 16.97 4.54
CA LEU A 84 -4.12 16.88 5.34
C LEU A 84 -4.54 15.43 5.58
N ASN A 85 -4.40 14.54 4.59
CA ASN A 85 -4.68 13.10 4.76
C ASN A 85 -3.67 12.42 5.71
N LEU A 86 -2.45 12.94 5.83
CA LEU A 86 -1.46 12.46 6.81
C LEU A 86 -1.86 12.75 8.25
N THR A 87 -2.59 13.84 8.51
CA THR A 87 -3.07 14.17 9.87
C THR A 87 -4.06 13.12 10.42
N GLY A 88 -4.70 12.34 9.54
CA GLY A 88 -5.78 11.43 9.89
C GLY A 88 -7.08 12.13 10.29
N ILE A 89 -7.13 13.47 10.23
CA ILE A 89 -8.31 14.30 10.56
C ILE A 89 -9.26 14.41 9.38
N PHE A 90 -8.71 14.55 8.17
CA PHE A 90 -9.47 14.79 6.95
C PHE A 90 -9.64 13.50 6.15
N GLU A 91 -10.84 13.29 5.62
CA GLU A 91 -11.18 12.23 4.68
C GLU A 91 -11.47 12.88 3.33
N PHE A 92 -10.91 12.31 2.26
CA PHE A 92 -11.07 12.84 0.91
C PHE A 92 -11.76 11.82 0.02
N ASP A 93 -12.98 12.11 -0.41
CA ASP A 93 -13.71 11.27 -1.36
C ASP A 93 -14.04 12.07 -2.63
N LYS A 94 -13.53 11.59 -3.77
CA LYS A 94 -13.60 12.27 -5.07
C LYS A 94 -13.23 13.75 -4.94
N ASP A 95 -14.21 14.63 -5.10
CA ASP A 95 -14.10 16.10 -5.11
C ASP A 95 -14.54 16.74 -3.78
N LYS A 96 -14.71 15.93 -2.72
CA LYS A 96 -15.13 16.38 -1.39
C LYS A 96 -14.05 16.11 -0.36
N VAL A 97 -13.86 17.07 0.54
CA VAL A 97 -13.11 16.92 1.78
C VAL A 97 -14.10 16.98 2.94
N SER A 98 -13.99 16.04 3.87
CA SER A 98 -14.76 16.00 5.10
C SER A 98 -13.84 15.73 6.28
N LEU A 99 -14.31 16.03 7.48
CA LEU A 99 -13.64 15.59 8.69
C LEU A 99 -13.97 14.12 8.95
N ASN A 100 -13.04 13.39 9.55
CA ASN A 100 -13.33 12.07 10.06
C ASN A 100 -14.43 12.16 11.15
N MET A 101 -15.08 11.04 11.45
CA MET A 101 -16.19 11.01 12.41
C MET A 101 -15.81 11.56 13.79
N ILE A 102 -14.61 11.22 14.29
CA ILE A 102 -14.14 11.63 15.62
C ILE A 102 -14.02 13.16 15.69
N PHE A 103 -13.37 13.78 14.72
CA PHE A 103 -13.20 15.23 14.67
C PHE A 103 -14.49 15.96 14.31
N THR A 104 -15.38 15.34 13.55
CA THR A 104 -16.72 15.87 13.31
C THR A 104 -17.49 15.98 14.63
N LEU A 105 -17.40 14.97 15.49
CA LEU A 105 -18.03 14.99 16.82
C LEU A 105 -17.36 16.03 17.71
N ILE A 106 -16.03 16.07 17.76
CA ILE A 106 -15.29 17.07 18.52
C ILE A 106 -15.72 18.48 18.09
N LEU A 107 -15.74 18.78 16.79
CA LEU A 107 -16.08 20.12 16.28
C LEU A 107 -17.56 20.49 16.41
N LYS A 108 -18.48 19.51 16.42
CA LYS A 108 -19.91 19.79 16.70
C LYS A 108 -20.17 20.16 18.15
N HIS A 109 -19.36 19.65 19.08
CA HIS A 109 -19.56 19.80 20.52
C HIS A 109 -18.62 20.79 21.18
N THR A 110 -17.46 21.02 20.57
CA THR A 110 -16.68 22.22 20.86
C THR A 110 -17.41 23.40 20.24
N LYS A 111 -17.60 24.48 20.99
CA LYS A 111 -18.02 25.77 20.42
C LYS A 111 -16.89 26.26 19.52
N TYR A 112 -16.69 25.63 18.36
CA TYR A 112 -15.43 25.71 17.62
C TYR A 112 -15.15 27.15 17.19
N ASN A 113 -16.19 27.94 16.91
CA ASN A 113 -16.08 29.37 16.66
C ASN A 113 -15.47 30.11 17.86
N GLU A 114 -15.88 29.77 19.09
CA GLU A 114 -15.30 30.35 20.32
C GLU A 114 -13.85 29.87 20.51
N ILE A 115 -13.57 28.59 20.29
CA ILE A 115 -12.20 28.05 20.37
C ILE A 115 -11.28 28.73 19.36
N LEU A 116 -11.71 28.90 18.10
CA LEU A 116 -10.93 29.58 17.06
C LEU A 116 -10.67 31.04 17.42
N GLN A 117 -11.67 31.75 17.94
CA GLN A 117 -11.51 33.13 18.42
C GLN A 117 -10.54 33.22 19.60
N THR A 118 -10.58 32.26 20.51
CA THR A 118 -9.66 32.16 21.65
C THR A 118 -8.24 31.86 21.18
N ILE A 119 -8.02 30.83 20.34
CA ILE A 119 -6.69 30.51 19.79
C ILE A 119 -6.07 31.73 19.09
N ALA A 120 -6.88 32.51 18.35
CA ALA A 120 -6.41 33.70 17.67
C ALA A 120 -5.97 34.84 18.64
N LYS A 121 -6.46 34.84 19.88
CA LYS A 121 -6.26 35.92 20.87
C LYS A 121 -5.41 35.49 22.07
N SER A 122 -5.26 34.19 22.30
CA SER A 122 -4.60 33.61 23.47
C SER A 122 -3.21 33.08 23.10
N GLN A 123 -2.27 33.17 24.03
CA GLN A 123 -0.96 32.56 23.88
C GLN A 123 -1.11 31.03 23.89
N ILE A 124 -0.56 30.35 22.88
CA ILE A 124 -0.66 28.89 22.74
C ILE A 124 -0.07 28.23 23.99
N SER A 125 -0.90 27.49 24.72
CA SER A 125 -0.49 26.69 25.88
C SER A 125 -1.10 25.29 25.81
N SER A 126 -0.44 24.32 26.43
CA SER A 126 -0.93 22.93 26.49
C SER A 126 -2.28 22.77 27.21
N LYS A 127 -2.70 23.76 27.99
CA LYS A 127 -3.97 23.75 28.73
C LYS A 127 -5.11 24.43 27.98
N LEU A 128 -4.81 25.17 26.91
CA LEU A 128 -5.77 26.01 26.20
C LEU A 128 -7.00 25.25 25.70
N LEU A 129 -6.91 23.96 25.37
CA LEU A 129 -8.06 23.16 24.95
C LEU A 129 -8.88 22.61 26.12
N CYS A 130 -8.27 22.36 27.28
CA CYS A 130 -8.92 21.73 28.43
C CYS A 130 -10.05 22.59 29.02
N GLU A 131 -9.94 23.91 28.89
CA GLU A 131 -10.88 24.89 29.46
C GLU A 131 -12.17 25.06 28.63
N TYR A 132 -12.23 24.51 27.41
CA TYR A 132 -13.35 24.70 26.46
C TYR A 132 -14.05 23.41 26.05
N TYR A 133 -13.74 22.30 26.72
CA TYR A 133 -14.45 21.04 26.53
C TYR A 133 -15.69 20.99 27.43
N GLU A 134 -16.87 21.17 26.86
CA GLU A 134 -18.12 20.72 27.51
C GLU A 134 -18.15 19.18 27.57
N ASP A 135 -18.98 18.64 28.48
CA ASP A 135 -19.04 17.22 28.79
C ASP A 135 -19.46 16.38 27.56
N PHE A 136 -18.48 15.78 26.87
CA PHE A 136 -18.71 14.92 25.70
C PHE A 136 -19.43 13.61 26.01
N LYS A 137 -19.68 13.35 27.29
CA LYS A 137 -20.19 12.07 27.78
C LYS A 137 -21.46 11.63 27.07
N GLU A 138 -22.42 12.53 26.86
CA GLU A 138 -23.67 12.21 26.17
C GLU A 138 -23.47 11.79 24.69
N SER A 139 -22.52 12.41 23.99
CA SER A 139 -22.25 12.11 22.57
C SER A 139 -21.44 10.83 22.39
N PHE A 140 -20.53 10.56 23.31
CA PHE A 140 -19.82 9.27 23.35
C PHE A 140 -20.78 8.14 23.72
N GLU A 141 -21.68 8.35 24.69
CA GLU A 141 -22.71 7.37 25.07
C GLU A 141 -23.63 7.00 23.88
N LYS A 142 -24.03 7.98 23.04
CA LYS A 142 -24.79 7.73 21.80
C LYS A 142 -24.07 6.84 20.79
N LEU A 143 -22.75 6.75 20.86
CA LEU A 143 -21.91 5.89 20.02
C LEU A 143 -21.51 4.58 20.73
N GLY A 144 -22.03 4.32 21.93
CA GLY A 144 -21.66 3.19 22.76
C GLY A 144 -20.28 3.32 23.40
N ILE A 145 -19.75 4.53 23.49
CA ILE A 145 -18.43 4.85 24.05
C ILE A 145 -18.64 5.40 25.45
N SER A 146 -18.32 4.60 26.47
CA SER A 146 -18.47 4.97 27.88
C SER A 146 -17.13 5.09 28.60
N LYS A 147 -16.08 4.44 28.06
CA LYS A 147 -14.72 4.42 28.58
C LYS A 147 -13.71 4.69 27.45
N PRO A 148 -12.49 5.17 27.76
CA PRO A 148 -11.44 5.36 26.75
C PRO A 148 -11.13 4.11 25.91
N GLN A 149 -11.26 2.91 26.48
CA GLN A 149 -11.06 1.65 25.77
C GLN A 149 -12.08 1.43 24.63
N ASP A 150 -13.29 1.99 24.78
CA ASP A 150 -14.37 1.87 23.81
C ASP A 150 -14.05 2.66 22.54
N LEU A 151 -13.27 3.75 22.64
CA LEU A 151 -12.78 4.51 21.47
C LEU A 151 -11.86 3.67 20.58
N LYS A 152 -10.95 2.91 21.20
CA LYS A 152 -10.04 2.02 20.47
C LYS A 152 -10.83 0.94 19.73
N THR A 153 -11.77 0.31 20.44
CA THR A 153 -12.65 -0.73 19.89
C THR A 153 -13.54 -0.17 18.77
N TYR A 154 -14.12 1.02 18.96
CA TYR A 154 -14.93 1.70 17.95
C TYR A 154 -14.13 1.99 16.68
N LYS A 155 -12.91 2.54 16.81
CA LYS A 155 -12.02 2.78 15.67
C LYS A 155 -11.64 1.49 14.96
N GLN A 156 -11.32 0.43 15.69
CA GLN A 156 -11.06 -0.90 15.11
C GLN A 156 -12.26 -1.43 14.32
N ASN A 157 -13.48 -1.32 14.87
CA ASN A 157 -14.70 -1.74 14.19
C ASN A 157 -14.98 -0.93 12.93
N LEU A 158 -14.74 0.39 12.95
CA LEU A 158 -14.83 1.22 11.75
C LEU A 158 -13.82 0.79 10.69
N ASN A 159 -12.57 0.53 11.09
CA ASN A 159 -11.54 0.08 10.17
C ASN A 159 -11.89 -1.27 9.54
N LYS A 160 -12.41 -2.22 10.32
CA LYS A 160 -12.88 -3.51 9.80
C LYS A 160 -13.99 -3.34 8.76
N LYS A 161 -14.97 -2.46 9.00
CA LYS A 161 -16.03 -2.16 8.03
C LYS A 161 -15.46 -1.59 6.73
N LYS A 162 -14.54 -0.63 6.83
CA LYS A 162 -13.85 -0.05 5.66
C LYS A 162 -13.04 -1.10 4.90
N LEU A 163 -12.26 -1.95 5.59
CA LEU A 163 -11.52 -3.05 4.97
C LEU A 163 -12.44 -4.07 4.29
N THR A 164 -13.55 -4.44 4.93
CA THR A 164 -14.55 -5.35 4.36
C THR A 164 -15.05 -4.79 3.02
N HIS A 165 -15.40 -3.51 3.00
CA HIS A 165 -15.85 -2.85 1.78
C HIS A 165 -14.76 -2.84 0.69
N LEU A 166 -13.50 -2.58 1.06
CA LEU A 166 -12.38 -2.65 0.12
C LEU A 166 -12.19 -4.05 -0.47
N LEU A 167 -12.26 -5.11 0.34
CA LEU A 167 -12.13 -6.50 -0.11
C LEU A 167 -13.26 -6.90 -1.06
N GLN A 168 -14.47 -6.35 -0.87
CA GLN A 168 -15.62 -6.64 -1.73
C GLN A 168 -15.63 -5.86 -3.05
N THR A 169 -14.95 -4.71 -3.11
CA THR A 169 -15.06 -3.77 -4.24
C THR A 169 -13.78 -3.61 -5.04
N ARG A 170 -12.65 -3.43 -4.36
CA ARG A 170 -11.37 -3.08 -4.97
C ARG A 170 -10.38 -4.24 -4.94
N PHE A 171 -10.26 -4.89 -3.79
CA PHE A 171 -9.30 -5.96 -3.53
C PHE A 171 -10.02 -7.31 -3.38
N THR A 172 -10.85 -7.63 -4.36
CA THR A 172 -11.43 -8.98 -4.48
C THR A 172 -10.31 -10.00 -4.65
N LYS A 173 -10.58 -11.27 -4.33
CA LYS A 173 -9.59 -12.35 -4.48
C LYS A 173 -8.99 -12.38 -5.89
N GLU A 174 -9.81 -12.17 -6.92
CA GLU A 174 -9.40 -12.14 -8.32
C GLU A 174 -8.47 -10.97 -8.63
N HIS A 175 -8.77 -9.76 -8.10
CA HIS A 175 -7.88 -8.61 -8.25
C HIS A 175 -6.57 -8.78 -7.48
N ILE A 176 -6.59 -9.41 -6.30
CA ILE A 176 -5.37 -9.74 -5.56
C ILE A 176 -4.49 -10.68 -6.38
N ILE A 177 -5.07 -11.74 -6.96
CA ILE A 177 -4.35 -12.65 -7.87
C ILE A 177 -3.77 -11.88 -9.07
N GLU A 178 -4.55 -10.99 -9.68
CA GLU A 178 -4.08 -10.16 -10.80
C GLU A 178 -2.88 -9.30 -10.40
N ILE A 179 -2.95 -8.62 -9.24
CA ILE A 179 -1.86 -7.77 -8.73
C ILE A 179 -0.62 -8.62 -8.39
N LEU A 180 -0.80 -9.79 -7.76
CA LEU A 180 0.30 -10.70 -7.43
C LEU A 180 1.11 -11.11 -8.67
N ARG A 181 0.44 -11.32 -9.82
CA ARG A 181 1.11 -11.64 -11.11
C ARG A 181 1.98 -10.50 -11.63
N LEU A 182 1.72 -9.25 -11.24
CA LEU A 182 2.49 -8.10 -11.73
C LEU A 182 3.87 -8.01 -11.07
N PHE A 183 4.03 -8.51 -9.83
CA PHE A 183 5.30 -8.43 -9.10
C PHE A 183 6.44 -9.27 -9.69
N SER A 184 6.15 -10.20 -10.62
CA SER A 184 7.18 -10.98 -11.30
C SER A 184 8.00 -10.18 -12.32
N ASP A 185 7.52 -9.01 -12.73
CA ASP A 185 8.24 -8.12 -13.66
C ASP A 185 8.08 -6.66 -13.23
N ARG A 186 9.21 -6.03 -12.89
CA ARG A 186 9.29 -4.64 -12.41
C ARG A 186 8.88 -3.60 -13.46
N ASN A 187 8.76 -3.97 -14.74
CA ASN A 187 8.15 -3.09 -15.74
C ASN A 187 6.65 -2.84 -15.47
N ASN A 188 6.03 -3.60 -14.56
CA ASN A 188 4.64 -3.41 -14.17
C ASN A 188 4.44 -2.49 -12.96
N ASP A 189 5.50 -1.91 -12.38
CA ASP A 189 5.40 -1.05 -11.18
C ASP A 189 4.36 0.07 -11.34
N SER A 190 4.28 0.72 -12.50
CA SER A 190 3.26 1.75 -12.78
C SER A 190 1.83 1.21 -12.71
N LYS A 191 1.59 -0.02 -13.21
CA LYS A 191 0.27 -0.67 -13.14
C LYS A 191 -0.08 -1.05 -11.70
N ILE A 192 0.91 -1.45 -10.91
CA ILE A 192 0.73 -1.75 -9.48
C ILE A 192 0.31 -0.48 -8.74
N PHE A 193 0.97 0.66 -9.00
CA PHE A 193 0.58 1.94 -8.42
C PHE A 193 -0.85 2.35 -8.79
N GLU A 194 -1.23 2.20 -10.06
CA GLU A 194 -2.60 2.49 -10.53
C GLU A 194 -3.65 1.60 -9.84
N LYS A 195 -3.34 0.31 -9.66
CA LYS A 195 -4.27 -0.64 -9.00
C LYS A 195 -4.35 -0.43 -7.49
N VAL A 196 -3.26 -0.06 -6.83
CA VAL A 196 -3.18 0.02 -5.35
C VAL A 196 -3.06 1.45 -4.83
N THR A 197 -1.91 2.09 -4.94
CA THR A 197 -1.69 3.47 -4.50
C THR A 197 -0.31 3.96 -4.96
N THR A 198 -0.17 5.25 -5.23
CA THR A 198 1.13 5.92 -5.44
C THR A 198 1.76 6.42 -4.12
N GLU A 199 1.03 6.29 -3.00
CA GLU A 199 1.43 6.84 -1.70
C GLU A 199 2.40 5.97 -0.91
N ALA A 200 2.70 4.76 -1.40
CA ALA A 200 3.60 3.81 -0.76
C ALA A 200 4.61 3.24 -1.76
N THR A 201 5.71 2.68 -1.25
CA THR A 201 6.71 2.03 -2.11
C THR A 201 6.19 0.70 -2.64
N ILE A 202 6.73 0.21 -3.75
CA ILE A 202 6.36 -1.10 -4.34
C ILE A 202 6.56 -2.25 -3.33
N PRO A 203 7.66 -2.32 -2.54
CA PRO A 203 7.76 -3.28 -1.44
C PRO A 203 6.64 -3.16 -0.40
N THR A 204 6.23 -1.95 -0.01
CA THR A 204 5.13 -1.76 0.97
C THR A 204 3.81 -2.24 0.42
N ILE A 205 3.59 -1.98 -0.86
CA ILE A 205 2.43 -2.49 -1.58
C ILE A 205 2.48 -4.02 -1.64
N PHE A 206 3.66 -4.62 -1.82
CA PHE A 206 3.80 -6.08 -1.80
C PHE A 206 3.41 -6.68 -0.45
N GLU A 207 3.89 -6.13 0.66
CA GLU A 207 3.47 -6.54 2.01
C GLU A 207 1.95 -6.43 2.19
N TYR A 208 1.38 -5.29 1.79
CA TYR A 208 -0.06 -5.06 1.89
C TYR A 208 -0.87 -6.09 1.10
N ILE A 209 -0.44 -6.42 -0.12
CA ILE A 209 -1.10 -7.40 -0.97
C ILE A 209 -0.94 -8.82 -0.41
N ILE A 210 0.20 -9.15 0.20
CA ILE A 210 0.38 -10.43 0.90
C ILE A 210 -0.50 -10.52 2.13
N ALA A 211 -0.64 -9.47 2.93
CA ALA A 211 -1.56 -9.44 4.07
C ALA A 211 -3.03 -9.66 3.64
N MET A 212 -3.43 -9.06 2.52
CA MET A 212 -4.75 -9.29 1.92
C MET A 212 -4.92 -10.71 1.37
N ALA A 213 -3.90 -11.25 0.71
CA ALA A 213 -3.92 -12.65 0.29
C ALA A 213 -4.05 -13.58 1.50
N TRP A 214 -3.32 -13.30 2.58
CA TRP A 214 -3.37 -14.13 3.80
C TRP A 214 -4.70 -14.00 4.54
N CYS A 215 -5.37 -12.86 4.48
CA CYS A 215 -6.77 -12.72 4.93
C CYS A 215 -7.68 -13.73 4.22
N TYR A 216 -7.59 -13.86 2.89
CA TYR A 216 -8.37 -14.86 2.15
C TYR A 216 -7.96 -16.30 2.48
N ILE A 217 -6.66 -16.56 2.67
CA ILE A 217 -6.13 -17.88 3.03
C ILE A 217 -6.59 -18.28 4.44
N ASP A 218 -6.68 -17.34 5.37
CA ASP A 218 -7.10 -17.57 6.75
C ASP A 218 -8.61 -17.30 6.92
N ASP A 219 -9.46 -17.91 6.09
CA ASP A 219 -10.93 -17.87 6.23
C ASP A 219 -11.57 -16.46 6.22
N ASN A 220 -11.05 -15.55 5.38
CA ASN A 220 -11.45 -14.12 5.32
C ASN A 220 -11.21 -13.38 6.65
N ASN A 221 -10.19 -13.77 7.41
CA ASN A 221 -9.82 -13.13 8.66
C ASN A 221 -9.18 -11.75 8.42
N ILE A 222 -10.02 -10.71 8.48
CA ILE A 222 -9.65 -9.30 8.26
C ILE A 222 -8.57 -8.83 9.24
N GLU A 223 -8.46 -9.44 10.42
CA GLU A 223 -7.44 -9.06 11.40
C GLU A 223 -6.03 -9.23 10.84
N ARG A 224 -5.80 -10.15 9.90
CA ARG A 224 -4.49 -10.37 9.28
C ARG A 224 -3.95 -9.14 8.55
N ILE A 225 -4.83 -8.29 8.04
CA ILE A 225 -4.46 -7.00 7.41
C ILE A 225 -4.11 -5.96 8.48
N LEU A 226 -4.79 -5.98 9.63
CA LEU A 226 -4.56 -5.05 10.73
C LEU A 226 -3.33 -5.42 11.58
N GLU A 227 -3.01 -6.71 11.66
CA GLU A 227 -1.85 -7.27 12.37
C GLU A 227 -0.55 -7.13 11.57
N ALA A 228 -0.62 -6.83 10.28
CA ALA A 228 0.54 -6.65 9.39
C ALA A 228 1.46 -5.47 9.73
N GLY A 229 1.17 -4.68 10.78
CA GLY A 229 2.02 -3.59 11.23
C GLY A 229 2.17 -2.41 10.25
N LEU A 230 1.49 -2.46 9.11
CA LEU A 230 1.53 -1.43 8.07
C LEU A 230 0.87 -0.14 8.53
N SER A 231 1.49 1.00 8.20
CA SER A 231 0.84 2.30 8.32
C SER A 231 -0.13 2.49 7.17
N LEU A 232 -1.41 2.70 7.48
CA LEU A 232 -2.48 2.87 6.49
C LEU A 232 -3.01 4.31 6.47
N ASP A 233 -3.49 4.75 5.31
CA ASP A 233 -4.15 6.05 5.15
C ASP A 233 -5.60 6.07 5.65
N SER A 234 -6.29 7.21 5.52
CA SER A 234 -7.71 7.34 5.94
C SER A 234 -8.66 6.43 5.15
N LYS A 235 -8.22 5.97 3.98
CA LYS A 235 -8.90 5.00 3.10
C LYS A 235 -8.42 3.56 3.32
N LEU A 236 -7.54 3.33 4.30
CA LEU A 236 -6.93 2.05 4.63
C LEU A 236 -6.03 1.45 3.54
N LEU A 237 -5.46 2.30 2.67
CA LEU A 237 -4.40 1.93 1.72
C LEU A 237 -3.01 2.08 2.35
N PRO A 238 -1.99 1.33 1.90
CA PRO A 238 -0.66 1.40 2.51
C PRO A 238 -0.02 2.78 2.33
N LYS A 239 0.73 3.21 3.33
CA LYS A 239 1.60 4.41 3.33
C LYS A 239 3.06 4.03 3.54
N SER A 240 3.35 3.25 4.57
CA SER A 240 4.71 2.84 4.90
C SER A 240 4.73 1.46 5.57
N HIS A 241 5.87 0.81 5.44
CA HIS A 241 6.22 -0.41 6.15
C HIS A 241 6.18 -0.25 7.66
N ALA A 242 6.18 -1.38 8.37
CA ALA A 242 6.48 -1.42 9.79
C ALA A 242 7.87 -0.82 10.09
N VAL A 243 8.07 -0.30 11.30
CA VAL A 243 9.37 0.19 11.74
C VAL A 243 10.36 -0.99 11.79
N GLY A 244 11.50 -0.85 11.11
CA GLY A 244 12.45 -1.95 10.87
C GLY A 244 12.98 -2.63 12.14
N GLY A 245 13.40 -3.89 11.99
CA GLY A 245 13.97 -4.73 13.06
C GLY A 245 13.06 -5.87 13.54
N ASN A 246 11.82 -5.90 13.05
CA ASN A 246 10.85 -6.98 13.28
C ASN A 246 10.53 -7.69 11.95
N ALA A 247 9.96 -8.90 12.05
CA ALA A 247 9.41 -9.58 10.88
C ALA A 247 8.23 -8.80 10.28
N ASP A 248 8.00 -8.99 8.98
CA ASP A 248 6.88 -8.34 8.28
C ASP A 248 5.52 -8.75 8.89
N PHE A 249 5.33 -10.04 9.17
CA PHE A 249 4.10 -10.55 9.79
C PHE A 249 4.40 -11.60 10.86
N VAL A 250 3.69 -11.52 11.99
CA VAL A 250 3.62 -12.59 12.99
C VAL A 250 2.17 -12.86 13.33
N TYR A 251 1.64 -13.98 12.82
CA TYR A 251 0.28 -14.42 13.08
C TYR A 251 0.25 -15.46 14.19
N ILE A 252 -0.54 -15.18 15.23
CA ILE A 252 -0.70 -16.05 16.40
C ILE A 252 -1.87 -17.00 16.14
N TYR A 253 -1.62 -18.31 16.28
CA TYR A 253 -2.61 -19.38 16.30
C TYR A 253 -2.50 -20.15 17.62
N ASP A 254 -3.53 -20.93 17.95
CA ASP A 254 -3.62 -21.63 19.24
C ASP A 254 -2.42 -22.55 19.55
N ASN A 255 -1.84 -23.16 18.52
CA ASN A 255 -0.79 -24.17 18.67
C ASN A 255 0.58 -23.73 18.16
N HIS A 256 0.66 -22.61 17.45
CA HIS A 256 1.90 -22.12 16.84
C HIS A 256 1.82 -20.64 16.47
N HIS A 257 2.97 -20.02 16.32
CA HIS A 257 3.10 -18.73 15.68
C HIS A 257 3.65 -18.93 14.27
N LEU A 258 3.05 -18.21 13.31
CA LEU A 258 3.50 -18.18 11.92
C LEU A 258 4.18 -16.85 11.66
N MET A 259 5.46 -16.88 11.31
CA MET A 259 6.14 -15.71 10.77
C MET A 259 6.00 -15.71 9.26
N ILE A 260 5.73 -14.56 8.65
CA ILE A 260 5.85 -14.39 7.20
C ILE A 260 6.83 -13.25 6.94
N GLU A 261 7.73 -13.48 5.99
CA GLU A 261 8.71 -12.52 5.47
C GLU A 261 8.54 -12.43 3.98
N VAL A 262 8.50 -11.22 3.43
CA VAL A 262 8.27 -11.00 2.01
C VAL A 262 9.36 -10.14 1.41
N THR A 263 9.75 -10.44 0.18
CA THR A 263 10.74 -9.61 -0.49
C THR A 263 10.54 -9.56 -2.00
N LEU A 264 10.91 -8.40 -2.56
CA LEU A 264 11.06 -8.22 -4.00
C LEU A 264 12.54 -8.21 -4.42
N THR A 265 13.46 -8.51 -3.49
CA THR A 265 14.88 -8.60 -3.82
C THR A 265 15.17 -9.87 -4.61
N GLU A 266 16.15 -9.79 -5.52
CA GLU A 266 16.53 -10.91 -6.38
C GLU A 266 18.02 -11.23 -6.29
N LYS A 267 18.36 -12.49 -6.62
CA LYS A 267 19.74 -12.96 -6.85
C LYS A 267 20.67 -12.62 -5.67
N THR A 268 21.81 -11.98 -5.97
CA THR A 268 22.81 -11.61 -4.96
C THR A 268 22.27 -10.69 -3.88
N ASN A 269 21.32 -9.80 -4.19
CA ASN A 269 20.74 -8.90 -3.21
C ASN A 269 19.83 -9.66 -2.24
N GLN A 270 19.06 -10.64 -2.76
CA GLN A 270 18.27 -11.53 -1.92
C GLN A 270 19.14 -12.33 -0.95
N ARG A 271 20.30 -12.86 -1.41
CA ARG A 271 21.23 -13.54 -0.50
C ARG A 271 21.73 -12.63 0.62
N ARG A 272 22.13 -11.41 0.26
CA ARG A 272 22.72 -10.44 1.20
C ARG A 272 21.71 -9.96 2.25
N ALA A 273 20.48 -9.72 1.83
CA ALA A 273 19.44 -9.23 2.71
C ALA A 273 18.82 -10.37 3.54
N GLU A 274 18.39 -11.45 2.89
CA GLU A 274 17.37 -12.33 3.47
C GLU A 274 17.91 -13.55 4.23
N MET A 275 19.14 -14.01 3.95
CA MET A 275 19.69 -15.17 4.66
C MET A 275 19.87 -14.88 6.15
N GLU A 276 20.34 -13.68 6.49
CA GLU A 276 20.53 -13.24 7.87
C GLU A 276 19.22 -12.75 8.48
N SER A 277 18.50 -11.83 7.82
CA SER A 277 17.36 -11.13 8.41
C SER A 277 16.24 -12.11 8.78
N VAL A 278 15.82 -12.95 7.83
CA VAL A 278 14.74 -13.93 8.00
C VAL A 278 15.09 -14.93 9.08
N SER A 279 16.34 -15.43 9.09
CA SER A 279 16.81 -16.36 10.10
C SER A 279 16.85 -15.73 11.49
N ARG A 280 17.31 -14.47 11.59
CA ARG A 280 17.37 -13.72 12.85
C ARG A 280 15.98 -13.42 13.39
N HIS A 281 15.05 -12.98 12.54
CA HIS A 281 13.68 -12.68 12.96
C HIS A 281 12.95 -13.94 13.43
N LEU A 282 13.06 -15.05 12.69
CA LEU A 282 12.47 -16.32 13.13
C LEU A 282 13.14 -16.85 14.40
N GLY A 283 14.47 -16.80 14.48
CA GLY A 283 15.22 -17.21 15.65
C GLY A 283 14.80 -16.45 16.90
N ASN A 284 14.70 -15.12 16.80
CA ASN A 284 14.23 -14.27 17.90
C ASN A 284 12.78 -14.57 18.30
N LEU A 285 11.88 -14.80 17.34
CA LEU A 285 10.52 -15.23 17.61
C LEU A 285 10.54 -16.55 18.39
N LEU A 286 11.22 -17.57 17.88
CA LEU A 286 11.27 -18.90 18.50
C LEU A 286 11.89 -18.89 19.91
N LEU A 287 12.93 -18.08 20.15
CA LEU A 287 13.53 -17.90 21.49
C LEU A 287 12.56 -17.26 22.50
N SER A 288 11.54 -16.53 22.04
CA SER A 288 10.53 -15.91 22.90
C SER A 288 9.38 -16.84 23.31
N LEU A 289 9.28 -18.01 22.68
CA LEU A 289 8.16 -18.95 22.88
C LEU A 289 8.51 -20.05 23.88
N ASP A 290 7.47 -20.59 24.53
CA ASP A 290 7.60 -21.86 25.26
C ASP A 290 7.88 -23.03 24.30
N SER A 291 8.37 -24.14 24.84
CA SER A 291 8.80 -25.31 24.05
C SER A 291 7.69 -25.93 23.19
N LYS A 292 6.43 -25.84 23.62
CA LYS A 292 5.29 -26.41 22.88
C LYS A 292 4.99 -25.56 21.64
N LEU A 293 4.85 -24.24 21.82
CA LEU A 293 4.62 -23.31 20.71
C LEU A 293 5.82 -23.26 19.79
N GLN A 294 7.03 -23.21 20.34
CA GLN A 294 8.29 -23.18 19.60
C GLN A 294 8.40 -24.36 18.62
N ALA A 295 8.12 -25.59 19.05
CA ALA A 295 8.23 -26.78 18.21
C ALA A 295 7.27 -26.79 17.01
N GLN A 296 6.15 -26.08 17.11
CA GLN A 296 5.13 -26.01 16.06
C GLN A 296 5.23 -24.72 15.23
N SER A 297 5.97 -23.72 15.69
CA SER A 297 6.12 -22.42 15.02
C SER A 297 7.11 -22.50 13.87
N TYR A 298 6.86 -21.73 12.82
CA TYR A 298 7.68 -21.75 11.60
C TYR A 298 7.54 -20.45 10.82
N GLY A 299 8.48 -20.21 9.91
CA GLY A 299 8.46 -19.08 8.99
C GLY A 299 8.01 -19.48 7.59
N ILE A 300 7.37 -18.55 6.88
CA ILE A 300 7.17 -18.59 5.44
C ILE A 300 7.92 -17.42 4.83
N PHE A 301 8.71 -17.70 3.80
CA PHE A 301 9.41 -16.68 3.02
C PHE A 301 8.78 -16.59 1.64
N ILE A 302 8.32 -15.40 1.24
CA ILE A 302 7.60 -15.19 -0.01
C ILE A 302 8.35 -14.21 -0.91
N ALA A 303 8.65 -14.63 -2.14
CA ALA A 303 9.29 -13.77 -3.13
C ALA A 303 8.88 -14.16 -4.56
N PRO A 304 8.86 -13.24 -5.53
CA PRO A 304 8.65 -13.62 -6.93
C PRO A 304 9.72 -14.60 -7.44
N TYR A 305 10.97 -14.36 -7.03
CA TYR A 305 12.13 -15.18 -7.36
C TYR A 305 12.72 -15.80 -6.09
N LEU A 306 13.13 -17.07 -6.15
CA LEU A 306 13.78 -17.78 -5.04
C LEU A 306 15.19 -18.21 -5.45
N ASP A 307 16.22 -17.57 -4.90
CA ASP A 307 17.63 -17.90 -5.15
C ASP A 307 17.97 -19.29 -4.57
N LYS A 308 18.65 -20.13 -5.35
CA LYS A 308 18.98 -21.51 -4.94
C LYS A 308 19.82 -21.57 -3.66
N ASN A 309 20.68 -20.59 -3.41
CA ASN A 309 21.50 -20.56 -2.20
C ASN A 309 20.71 -20.06 -1.00
N VAL A 310 19.72 -19.18 -1.18
CA VAL A 310 18.76 -18.85 -0.11
C VAL A 310 17.96 -20.10 0.27
N LEU A 311 17.50 -20.88 -0.72
CA LEU A 311 16.84 -22.17 -0.46
C LEU A 311 17.74 -23.15 0.30
N ASN A 312 19.02 -23.24 -0.07
CA ASN A 312 19.99 -24.09 0.62
C ASN A 312 20.27 -23.59 2.05
N ASP A 313 20.37 -22.28 2.25
CA ASP A 313 20.58 -21.66 3.56
C ASP A 313 19.41 -21.96 4.49
N PHE A 314 18.19 -21.62 4.09
CA PHE A 314 16.97 -21.86 4.86
C PHE A 314 16.80 -23.33 5.19
N ARG A 315 17.10 -24.23 4.24
CA ARG A 315 17.04 -25.66 4.52
C ARG A 315 18.11 -26.10 5.53
N SER A 316 19.32 -25.55 5.46
CA SER A 316 20.38 -25.86 6.41
C SER A 316 20.05 -25.41 7.84
N ARG A 317 19.23 -24.35 8.01
CA ARG A 317 18.81 -23.82 9.32
C ARG A 317 18.11 -24.84 10.21
N LEU A 318 17.55 -25.92 9.66
CA LEU A 318 16.99 -27.04 10.45
C LEU A 318 17.98 -27.70 11.40
N ASN A 319 19.28 -27.62 11.09
CA ASN A 319 20.34 -28.24 11.88
C ASN A 319 21.23 -27.22 12.60
N CYS A 320 20.97 -25.93 12.43
CA CYS A 320 21.74 -24.87 13.06
C CYS A 320 21.23 -24.55 14.46
N TYR A 321 22.15 -24.17 15.35
CA TYR A 321 21.78 -23.50 16.59
C TYR A 321 21.59 -22.00 16.33
N PHE A 322 20.65 -21.41 17.06
CA PHE A 322 20.48 -19.96 17.18
C PHE A 322 20.28 -19.63 18.65
N GLU A 323 20.96 -18.61 19.17
CA GLU A 323 21.01 -18.34 20.60
C GLU A 323 21.06 -16.85 20.92
N ASN A 324 20.72 -16.54 22.17
CA ASN A 324 20.96 -15.25 22.79
C ASN A 324 21.63 -15.48 24.16
N ASP A 325 21.86 -14.42 24.93
CA ASP A 325 22.54 -14.50 26.24
C ASP A 325 21.84 -15.41 27.27
N LYS A 326 20.59 -15.85 27.03
CA LYS A 326 19.77 -16.59 28.00
C LYS A 326 19.45 -18.02 27.57
N THR A 327 19.25 -18.27 26.29
CA THR A 327 18.75 -19.57 25.80
C THR A 327 19.10 -19.77 24.32
N HIS A 328 18.88 -20.99 23.84
CA HIS A 328 19.13 -21.39 22.46
C HIS A 328 18.00 -22.25 21.91
N ILE A 329 17.91 -22.29 20.58
CA ILE A 329 17.10 -23.23 19.82
C ILE A 329 18.00 -24.06 18.91
N LYS A 330 17.55 -25.26 18.59
CA LYS A 330 18.13 -26.09 17.54
C LYS A 330 17.12 -26.24 16.42
N GLY A 331 17.46 -25.71 15.26
CA GLY A 331 16.66 -25.83 14.07
C GLY A 331 15.62 -24.73 13.91
N MET A 332 15.46 -24.26 12.67
CA MET A 332 14.41 -23.34 12.27
C MET A 332 13.75 -23.85 10.98
N GLN A 333 12.42 -23.89 10.97
CA GLN A 333 11.65 -24.28 9.79
C GLN A 333 11.24 -23.04 9.00
N ILE A 334 11.77 -22.89 7.78
CA ILE A 334 11.41 -21.80 6.86
C ILE A 334 10.89 -22.42 5.56
N LEU A 335 9.63 -22.15 5.23
CA LEU A 335 8.99 -22.61 4.00
C LEU A 335 9.07 -21.51 2.92
N PRO A 336 9.88 -21.68 1.86
CA PRO A 336 9.93 -20.72 0.76
C PRO A 336 8.77 -20.96 -0.21
N LEU A 337 8.04 -19.91 -0.55
CA LEU A 337 6.94 -19.91 -1.51
C LEU A 337 7.16 -18.81 -2.55
N SER A 338 6.94 -19.10 -3.84
CA SER A 338 6.94 -18.03 -4.83
C SER A 338 5.60 -17.27 -4.84
N THR A 339 5.54 -16.08 -5.44
CA THR A 339 4.25 -15.41 -5.69
C THR A 339 3.29 -16.29 -6.48
N ASP A 340 3.80 -17.07 -7.44
CA ASP A 340 3.00 -18.08 -8.15
C ASP A 340 2.44 -19.18 -7.24
N ASP A 341 3.14 -19.53 -6.15
CA ASP A 341 2.64 -20.53 -5.20
C ASP A 341 1.53 -19.94 -4.33
N ILE A 342 1.62 -18.66 -3.96
CA ILE A 342 0.52 -17.93 -3.30
C ILE A 342 -0.71 -17.83 -4.21
N ILE A 343 -0.52 -17.54 -5.50
CA ILE A 343 -1.61 -17.52 -6.48
C ILE A 343 -2.31 -18.88 -6.54
N LYS A 344 -1.56 -19.98 -6.62
CA LYS A 344 -2.14 -21.34 -6.63
C LYS A 344 -2.89 -21.68 -5.35
N ILE A 345 -2.38 -21.23 -4.19
CA ILE A 345 -3.08 -21.38 -2.92
C ILE A 345 -4.44 -20.67 -2.99
N LEU A 346 -4.48 -19.41 -3.43
CA LEU A 346 -5.72 -18.64 -3.56
C LEU A 346 -6.70 -19.27 -4.57
N GLU A 347 -6.19 -19.81 -5.68
CA GLU A 347 -6.98 -20.51 -6.70
C GLU A 347 -7.53 -21.85 -6.19
N SER A 348 -6.79 -22.58 -5.35
CA SER A 348 -7.25 -23.85 -4.75
C SER A 348 -8.42 -23.69 -3.77
N CYS A 349 -8.67 -22.47 -3.29
CA CYS A 349 -9.70 -22.17 -2.28
C CYS A 349 -9.55 -22.95 -0.96
N LEU A 350 -8.39 -23.56 -0.70
CA LEU A 350 -8.08 -24.18 0.58
C LEU A 350 -7.76 -23.10 1.61
N ASN A 351 -8.32 -23.24 2.80
CA ASN A 351 -7.99 -22.37 3.92
C ASN A 351 -6.71 -22.81 4.65
N TYR A 352 -6.22 -21.96 5.54
CA TYR A 352 -4.98 -22.18 6.27
C TYR A 352 -5.00 -23.47 7.08
N ASN A 353 -6.13 -23.81 7.69
CA ASN A 353 -6.30 -25.06 8.45
C ASN A 353 -6.09 -26.30 7.58
N ALA A 354 -6.54 -26.28 6.32
CA ALA A 354 -6.31 -27.37 5.36
C ALA A 354 -4.89 -27.37 4.77
N LEU A 355 -4.25 -26.20 4.68
CA LEU A 355 -2.91 -26.03 4.11
C LEU A 355 -1.79 -26.36 5.11
N MET A 356 -1.96 -26.01 6.38
CA MET A 356 -0.94 -26.15 7.42
C MET A 356 -0.41 -27.59 7.53
N PRO A 357 -1.23 -28.66 7.53
CA PRO A 357 -0.71 -30.04 7.53
C PRO A 357 0.15 -30.35 6.30
N LYS A 358 -0.22 -29.83 5.12
CA LYS A 358 0.56 -30.01 3.88
C LYS A 358 1.89 -29.26 3.97
N PHE A 359 1.89 -28.04 4.51
CA PHE A 359 3.12 -27.28 4.77
C PHE A 359 4.06 -28.02 5.72
N LYS A 360 3.53 -28.55 6.83
CA LYS A 360 4.31 -29.35 7.79
C LYS A 360 4.88 -30.62 7.17
N GLN A 361 4.11 -31.31 6.33
CA GLN A 361 4.58 -32.47 5.58
C GLN A 361 5.73 -32.11 4.62
N ALA A 362 5.62 -30.98 3.89
CA ALA A 362 6.70 -30.53 3.01
C ALA A 362 7.97 -30.18 3.81
N LEU A 363 7.82 -29.52 4.97
CA LEU A 363 8.92 -29.18 5.88
C LEU A 363 9.60 -30.41 6.49
N SER A 364 8.86 -31.50 6.73
CA SER A 364 9.39 -32.72 7.36
C SER A 364 10.16 -33.65 6.42
N SER A 365 10.37 -33.28 5.16
CA SER A 365 11.23 -34.04 4.24
C SER A 365 12.62 -34.31 4.85
N SER A 366 13.31 -35.37 4.44
CA SER A 366 14.68 -35.65 4.85
C SER A 366 15.75 -35.07 3.90
N GLU A 367 15.34 -34.53 2.74
CA GLU A 367 16.26 -33.95 1.76
C GLU A 367 16.92 -32.69 2.34
N THR A 368 18.25 -32.65 2.43
CA THR A 368 19.00 -31.53 2.99
C THR A 368 19.45 -30.53 1.92
N TRP A 369 19.50 -30.94 0.65
CA TRP A 369 19.80 -30.05 -0.46
C TRP A 369 18.60 -29.14 -0.75
N GLY A 370 18.59 -27.92 -0.18
CA GLY A 370 17.44 -27.01 -0.19
C GLY A 370 16.78 -26.77 -1.55
N SER A 371 17.56 -26.49 -2.60
CA SER A 371 16.97 -26.31 -3.93
C SER A 371 16.32 -27.60 -4.49
N LYS A 372 16.85 -28.78 -4.17
CA LYS A 372 16.26 -30.08 -4.54
C LYS A 372 15.04 -30.41 -3.69
N TRP A 373 15.08 -30.11 -2.39
CA TRP A 373 13.95 -30.21 -1.47
C TRP A 373 12.77 -29.36 -1.95
N TYR A 374 13.02 -28.11 -2.33
CA TYR A 374 11.99 -27.22 -2.87
C TYR A 374 11.31 -27.83 -4.11
N GLN A 375 12.08 -28.39 -5.05
CA GLN A 375 11.51 -29.00 -6.27
C GLN A 375 10.74 -30.30 -5.98
N SER A 376 11.30 -31.18 -5.14
CA SER A 376 10.75 -32.51 -4.89
C SER A 376 9.60 -32.53 -3.88
N SER A 377 9.62 -31.64 -2.89
CA SER A 377 8.63 -31.58 -1.81
C SER A 377 7.67 -30.40 -2.00
N VAL A 378 8.19 -29.16 -2.01
CA VAL A 378 7.35 -27.94 -2.01
C VAL A 378 6.60 -27.77 -3.32
N LYS A 379 7.26 -27.84 -4.48
CA LYS A 379 6.58 -27.72 -5.79
C LYS A 379 5.64 -28.88 -6.06
N THR A 380 5.97 -30.10 -5.61
CA THR A 380 5.08 -31.26 -5.74
C THR A 380 3.80 -31.06 -4.92
N MET A 381 3.94 -30.61 -3.66
CA MET A 381 2.80 -30.24 -2.82
C MET A 381 1.96 -29.16 -3.52
N MET A 382 2.57 -28.10 -4.04
CA MET A 382 1.84 -27.01 -4.74
C MET A 382 1.06 -27.50 -5.97
N LYS A 383 1.63 -28.42 -6.76
CA LYS A 383 0.94 -29.03 -7.90
C LYS A 383 -0.29 -29.83 -7.46
N SER A 384 -0.23 -30.48 -6.29
CA SER A 384 -1.36 -31.26 -5.77
C SER A 384 -2.55 -30.43 -5.30
N LEU A 385 -2.38 -29.11 -5.07
CA LEU A 385 -3.45 -28.24 -4.58
C LEU A 385 -4.53 -27.96 -5.62
N LEU A 386 -4.19 -27.99 -6.92
CA LEU A 386 -5.12 -27.67 -8.02
C LEU A 386 -5.91 -28.89 -8.53
N HIS A 387 -5.72 -30.06 -7.93
CA HIS A 387 -6.37 -31.31 -8.33
C HIS A 387 -7.56 -31.68 -7.43
N PHE A 388 -8.08 -30.73 -6.63
CA PHE A 388 -9.22 -30.91 -5.76
C PHE A 388 -10.36 -29.96 -6.14
#